data_AF-A0A1A8FPL4-F1
#
_entry.id   AF-A0A1A8FPL4-F1
#
_cell.length_a   1.000
_cell.length_b   1.000
_cell.length_c   1.000
_cell.angle_alpha   90.00
_cell.angle_beta   90.00
_cell.angle_gamma   90.00
#
_symmetry.space_group_name_H-M   'P 1'
#
loop_
_entity.id
_entity.type
_entity.pdbx_description
1 polymer ?
#
loop_
_entity_poly.entity_id
_entity_poly.type
_entity_poly.pdbx_seq_one_letter_code
_entity_poly.pdbx_strand_id
1 'polypeptide(L)'
;YNGTIFAYGQTSSGKTHTMEGKLHDPHLMGIIPRIASDIFDHIYSMDENLEFHIKVSYFEIYLDKIRDLLDVSKTNLAVHEDKNRVPFVKGCTERFVSSPEEVMDIIDEGKANRHVAVTNMNEHSS
;
A
#
# COMPACT_ATOMS: atom_id res chain seq x y z
N TYR A 1 4.45 -3.46 18.36
CA TYR A 1 3.22 -4.25 18.18
C TYR A 1 2.81 -4.20 16.71
N ASN A 2 2.02 -5.17 16.25
CA ASN A 2 1.47 -5.18 14.89
C ASN A 2 0.02 -4.66 14.90
N GLY A 3 -0.40 -3.98 13.85
CA GLY A 3 -1.75 -3.44 13.68
C GLY A 3 -2.31 -3.70 12.29
N THR A 4 -3.62 -3.82 12.17
CA THR A 4 -4.29 -4.05 10.88
C THR A 4 -5.64 -3.33 10.86
N ILE A 5 -5.92 -2.60 9.78
CA ILE A 5 -7.18 -1.87 9.56
C ILE A 5 -7.79 -2.37 8.26
N PHE A 6 -9.08 -2.73 8.29
CA PHE A 6 -9.84 -3.15 7.12
C PHE A 6 -11.02 -2.21 6.88
N ALA A 7 -11.25 -1.87 5.61
CA ALA A 7 -12.50 -1.26 5.17
C ALA A 7 -13.38 -2.32 4.47
N TYR A 8 -14.55 -2.60 5.03
CA TYR A 8 -15.49 -3.60 4.52
C TYR A 8 -16.85 -2.98 4.19
N GLY A 9 -17.49 -3.47 3.12
CA GLY A 9 -18.78 -2.97 2.65
C GLY A 9 -19.00 -3.23 1.16
N GLN A 10 -20.23 -3.07 0.70
CA GLN A 10 -20.59 -3.25 -0.72
C GLN A 10 -19.90 -2.24 -1.65
N THR A 11 -19.90 -2.50 -2.96
CA THR A 11 -19.44 -1.52 -3.96
C THR A 11 -20.17 -0.19 -3.78
N SER A 12 -19.45 0.92 -3.93
CA SER A 12 -19.96 2.29 -3.70
C SER A 12 -20.32 2.64 -2.26
N SER A 13 -19.98 1.81 -1.25
CA SER A 13 -20.21 2.12 0.17
C SER A 13 -19.20 3.10 0.80
N GLY A 14 -18.29 3.69 0.02
CA GLY A 14 -17.31 4.66 0.50
C GLY A 14 -15.97 4.11 1.01
N LYS A 15 -15.67 2.80 0.88
CA LYS A 15 -14.41 2.20 1.38
C LYS A 15 -13.14 2.95 0.94
N THR A 16 -13.00 3.21 -0.36
CA THR A 16 -11.87 3.95 -0.93
C THR A 16 -11.83 5.39 -0.43
N HIS A 17 -12.99 6.02 -0.27
CA HIS A 17 -13.08 7.38 0.29
C HIS A 17 -12.61 7.43 1.75
N THR A 18 -12.93 6.41 2.55
CA THR A 18 -12.45 6.31 3.93
C THR A 18 -10.96 6.01 4.03
N MET A 19 -10.44 5.04 3.25
CA MET A 19 -9.03 4.63 3.35
C MET A 19 -8.08 5.62 2.69
N GLU A 20 -8.40 6.09 1.48
CA GLU A 20 -7.53 6.98 0.69
C GLU A 20 -8.06 8.42 0.70
N GLY A 21 -9.37 8.59 0.49
CA GLY A 21 -9.98 9.90 0.29
C GLY A 21 -9.41 10.59 -0.96
N LYS A 22 -9.25 11.92 -0.90
CA LYS A 22 -8.39 12.64 -1.84
C LYS A 22 -7.00 12.76 -1.21
N LEU A 23 -6.05 11.96 -1.69
CA LEU A 23 -4.73 11.76 -1.07
C LEU A 23 -4.01 13.07 -0.71
N HIS A 24 -4.07 14.06 -1.60
CA HIS A 24 -3.36 15.34 -1.49
C HIS A 24 -4.22 16.50 -0.95
N ASP A 25 -5.45 16.24 -0.48
CA ASP A 25 -6.36 17.26 0.06
C ASP A 25 -6.41 17.16 1.61
N PRO A 26 -5.91 18.16 2.36
CA PRO A 26 -5.86 18.10 3.83
C PRO A 26 -7.21 17.83 4.51
N HIS A 27 -8.30 18.29 3.91
CA HIS A 27 -9.64 18.15 4.48
C HIS A 27 -10.32 16.85 4.03
N LEU A 28 -10.00 16.36 2.83
CA LEU A 28 -10.67 15.20 2.22
C LEU A 28 -9.81 13.93 2.17
N MET A 29 -8.59 13.96 2.71
CA MET A 29 -7.71 12.79 2.81
C MET A 29 -8.25 11.75 3.80
N GLY A 30 -8.06 10.47 3.46
CA GLY A 30 -8.52 9.32 4.23
C GLY A 30 -7.55 8.88 5.33
N ILE A 31 -7.70 7.63 5.77
CA ILE A 31 -6.89 7.04 6.85
C ILE A 31 -5.41 6.90 6.48
N ILE A 32 -5.09 6.37 5.30
CA ILE A 32 -3.71 6.08 4.87
C ILE A 32 -2.83 7.36 4.85
N PRO A 33 -3.21 8.45 4.15
CA PRO A 33 -2.42 9.69 4.17
C PRO A 33 -2.25 10.30 5.56
N ARG A 34 -3.26 10.19 6.43
CA ARG A 34 -3.18 10.67 7.82
C ARG A 34 -2.20 9.85 8.64
N ILE A 35 -2.25 8.52 8.53
CA ILE A 35 -1.29 7.63 9.20
C ILE A 35 0.14 7.92 8.74
N ALA A 36 0.35 8.14 7.43
CA ALA A 36 1.66 8.48 6.91
C ALA A 36 2.19 9.76 7.57
N SER A 37 1.40 10.84 7.59
CA SER A 37 1.76 12.09 8.28
C SER A 37 2.09 11.85 9.75
N ASP A 38 1.18 11.21 10.50
CA ASP A 38 1.33 11.01 11.94
C ASP A 38 2.58 10.19 12.29
N ILE A 39 2.93 9.17 11.48
CA ILE A 39 4.15 8.38 11.67
C ILE A 39 5.40 9.28 11.56
N PHE A 40 5.47 10.08 10.50
CA PHE A 40 6.63 10.94 10.27
C PHE A 40 6.69 12.10 11.26
N ASP A 41 5.56 12.69 11.66
CA ASP A 41 5.51 13.70 12.73
C ASP A 41 6.06 13.14 14.06
N HIS A 42 5.78 11.86 14.36
CA HIS A 42 6.35 11.18 15.51
C HIS A 42 7.87 10.98 15.37
N ILE A 43 8.33 10.56 14.20
CA ILE A 43 9.76 10.36 13.94
C ILE A 43 10.54 11.68 14.06
N TYR A 44 10.00 12.77 13.52
CA TYR A 44 10.65 14.09 13.59
C TYR A 44 10.70 14.68 15.01
N SER A 45 9.86 14.20 15.92
CA SER A 45 9.82 14.64 17.32
C SER A 45 10.58 13.72 18.28
N MET A 46 11.17 12.63 17.79
CA MET A 46 11.93 11.68 18.58
C MET A 46 13.40 12.08 18.76
N ASP A 47 14.06 11.41 19.71
CA ASP A 47 15.47 11.62 20.06
C ASP A 47 16.40 11.37 18.85
N GLU A 48 17.42 12.21 18.69
CA GLU A 48 18.42 12.15 17.61
C GLU A 48 19.23 10.84 17.61
N ASN A 49 19.23 10.08 18.71
CA ASN A 49 19.95 8.81 18.81
C ASN A 49 19.20 7.60 18.20
N LEU A 50 18.01 7.81 17.62
CA LEU A 50 17.22 6.76 17.00
C LEU A 50 17.32 6.83 15.47
N GLU A 51 17.63 5.68 14.85
CA GLU A 51 17.64 5.53 13.39
C GLU A 51 16.40 4.77 12.93
N PHE A 52 15.64 5.37 12.01
CA PHE A 52 14.40 4.81 11.50
C PHE A 52 14.57 4.30 10.07
N HIS A 53 14.02 3.12 9.81
CA HIS A 53 13.90 2.55 8.48
C HIS A 53 12.44 2.22 8.19
N ILE A 54 11.80 3.01 7.34
CA ILE A 54 10.41 2.78 6.94
C ILE A 54 10.40 2.14 5.57
N LYS A 55 9.69 1.03 5.45
CA LYS A 55 9.48 0.33 4.19
C LYS A 55 7.99 0.20 3.92
N VAL A 56 7.62 0.37 2.66
CA VAL A 56 6.25 0.14 2.19
C VAL A 56 6.22 -0.88 1.05
N SER A 57 5.15 -1.65 1.03
CA SER A 57 4.81 -2.58 -0.04
C SER A 57 3.36 -2.38 -0.42
N TYR A 58 3.05 -2.49 -1.70
CA TYR A 58 1.69 -2.33 -2.19
C TYR A 58 1.37 -3.40 -3.24
N PHE A 59 0.35 -4.19 -2.97
CA PHE A 59 -0.08 -5.29 -3.82
C PHE A 59 -1.60 -5.42 -3.75
N GLU A 60 -2.18 -6.08 -4.75
CA GLU A 60 -3.59 -6.47 -4.76
C GLU A 60 -3.75 -7.99 -4.83
N ILE A 61 -4.91 -8.45 -4.38
CA ILE A 61 -5.33 -9.85 -4.55
C ILE A 61 -6.48 -9.84 -5.54
N TYR A 62 -6.28 -10.46 -6.70
CA TYR A 62 -7.29 -10.56 -7.75
C TYR A 62 -7.33 -11.98 -8.30
N LEU A 63 -8.52 -12.59 -8.31
CA LEU A 63 -8.71 -14.00 -8.70
C LEU A 63 -7.74 -14.96 -8.01
N ASP A 64 -7.59 -14.82 -6.70
CA ASP A 64 -6.70 -15.63 -5.85
C ASP A 64 -5.19 -15.51 -6.20
N LYS A 65 -4.82 -14.47 -6.97
CA LYS A 65 -3.42 -14.17 -7.30
C LYS A 65 -3.00 -12.87 -6.65
N ILE A 66 -1.80 -12.89 -6.07
CA ILE A 66 -1.17 -11.70 -5.49
C ILE A 66 -0.36 -11.00 -6.59
N ARG A 67 -0.75 -9.77 -6.91
CA ARG A 67 -0.08 -8.93 -7.92
C ARG A 67 0.61 -7.75 -7.23
N ASP A 68 1.89 -7.60 -7.49
CA ASP A 68 2.64 -6.44 -7.02
C ASP A 68 2.22 -5.20 -7.81
N LEU A 69 1.82 -4.15 -7.10
CA LEU A 69 1.42 -2.88 -7.72
C LEU A 69 2.62 -1.96 -7.96
N LEU A 70 3.79 -2.29 -7.43
CA LEU A 70 5.05 -1.53 -7.59
C LEU A 70 6.02 -2.19 -8.58
N ASP A 71 5.68 -3.38 -9.07
CA ASP A 71 6.37 -4.10 -10.14
C ASP A 71 5.38 -4.99 -10.90
N VAL A 72 4.86 -4.45 -12.01
CA VAL A 72 3.79 -5.10 -12.79
C VAL A 72 4.20 -6.44 -13.43
N SER A 73 5.49 -6.78 -13.45
CA SER A 73 5.97 -8.08 -13.92
C SER A 73 5.63 -9.21 -12.93
N LYS A 74 5.42 -8.88 -11.64
CA LYS A 74 5.15 -9.84 -10.56
C LYS A 74 3.65 -10.03 -10.34
N THR A 75 3.07 -10.96 -11.08
CA THR A 75 1.59 -11.13 -11.17
C THR A 75 1.01 -12.30 -10.36
N ASN A 76 1.86 -13.11 -9.72
CA ASN A 76 1.42 -14.24 -8.91
C ASN A 76 2.42 -14.57 -7.80
N LEU A 77 2.57 -13.64 -6.85
CA LEU A 77 3.45 -13.82 -5.71
C LEU A 77 2.92 -14.89 -4.75
N ALA A 78 3.83 -15.63 -4.13
CA ALA A 78 3.50 -16.67 -3.18
C ALA A 78 3.57 -16.15 -1.74
N VAL A 79 2.68 -16.66 -0.89
CA VAL A 79 2.76 -16.47 0.57
C VAL A 79 3.74 -17.49 1.16
N HIS A 80 4.64 -17.02 2.01
CA HIS A 80 5.60 -17.84 2.76
C HIS A 80 5.49 -17.54 4.25
N GLU A 81 6.07 -18.40 5.08
CA GLU A 81 6.21 -18.18 6.52
C GLU A 81 7.64 -17.77 6.87
N ASP A 82 7.78 -16.78 7.75
CA ASP A 82 9.08 -16.42 8.31
C ASP A 82 9.54 -17.41 9.40
N LYS A 83 10.69 -17.13 10.04
CA LYS A 83 11.23 -17.99 11.11
C LYS A 83 10.28 -18.13 12.32
N ASN A 84 9.36 -17.18 12.50
CA ASN A 84 8.38 -17.14 13.58
C ASN A 84 6.99 -17.65 13.12
N ARG A 85 6.89 -18.23 11.92
CA ARG A 85 5.64 -18.66 11.28
C ARG A 85 4.64 -17.53 11.02
N VAL A 86 5.13 -16.30 10.84
CA VAL A 86 4.31 -15.18 10.40
C VAL A 86 4.23 -15.20 8.87
N PRO A 87 3.02 -15.23 8.29
CA PRO A 87 2.85 -15.18 6.84
C PRO A 87 3.34 -13.85 6.26
N PHE A 88 4.05 -13.91 5.13
CA PHE A 88 4.48 -12.75 4.35
C PHE A 88 4.44 -13.05 2.84
N VAL A 89 4.33 -12.01 2.01
CA VAL A 89 4.35 -12.15 0.55
C VAL A 89 5.79 -12.19 0.06
N LYS A 90 6.25 -13.35 -0.39
CA LYS A 90 7.64 -13.52 -0.84
C LYS A 90 7.86 -12.81 -2.18
N GLY A 91 8.91 -11.99 -2.24
CA GLY A 91 9.30 -11.29 -3.46
C GLY A 91 8.48 -10.03 -3.76
N CYS A 92 7.57 -9.65 -2.86
CA CYS A 92 6.88 -8.37 -2.93
C CYS A 92 7.91 -7.24 -2.87
N THR A 93 7.71 -6.24 -3.72
CA THR A 93 8.57 -5.06 -3.74
C THR A 93 8.44 -4.30 -2.43
N GLU A 94 9.57 -4.01 -1.80
CA GLU A 94 9.70 -3.15 -0.64
C GLU A 94 10.45 -1.89 -1.09
N ARG A 95 9.89 -0.72 -0.82
CA ARG A 95 10.57 0.56 -1.07
C ARG A 95 10.78 1.28 0.25
N PHE A 96 12.01 1.78 0.43
CA PHE A 96 12.30 2.68 1.54
C PHE A 96 11.64 4.03 1.27
N VAL A 97 11.09 4.60 2.32
CA VAL A 97 10.50 5.94 2.30
C VAL A 97 11.05 6.77 3.44
N SER A 98 11.28 8.05 3.15
CA SER A 98 11.86 9.03 4.06
C SER A 98 10.95 10.23 4.33
N SER A 99 9.80 10.32 3.65
CA SER A 99 8.79 11.35 3.90
C SER A 99 7.36 10.87 3.63
N PRO A 100 6.32 11.58 4.13
CA PRO A 100 4.92 11.30 3.81
C PRO A 100 4.62 11.38 2.31
N GLU A 101 5.28 12.30 1.60
CA GLU A 101 5.11 12.53 0.16
C GLU A 101 5.55 11.31 -0.64
N GLU A 102 6.68 10.70 -0.30
CA GLU A 102 7.15 9.47 -0.96
C GLU A 102 6.16 8.31 -0.78
N VAL A 103 5.47 8.25 0.36
CA VAL A 103 4.39 7.27 0.56
C VAL A 103 3.21 7.54 -0.39
N MET A 104 2.84 8.80 -0.58
CA MET A 104 1.76 9.17 -1.51
C MET A 104 2.14 8.87 -2.96
N ASP A 105 3.37 9.15 -3.36
CA ASP A 105 3.88 8.84 -4.71
C ASP A 105 3.81 7.33 -5.01
N ILE A 106 4.13 6.50 -4.03
CA ILE A 106 4.02 5.03 -4.14
C ILE A 106 2.55 4.59 -4.28
N ILE A 107 1.62 5.23 -3.56
CA ILE A 107 0.19 4.95 -3.70
C ILE A 107 -0.30 5.34 -5.10
N ASP A 108 0.08 6.52 -5.60
CA ASP A 108 -0.30 7.00 -6.92
C ASP A 108 0.26 6.10 -8.03
N GLU A 109 1.52 5.68 -7.94
CA GLU A 109 2.11 4.71 -8.86
C GLU A 109 1.34 3.38 -8.84
N GLY A 110 1.09 2.82 -7.65
CA GLY A 110 0.36 1.56 -7.52
C GLY A 110 -1.05 1.63 -8.12
N LYS A 111 -1.72 2.79 -7.98
CA LYS A 111 -3.03 3.04 -8.60
C LYS A 111 -2.96 3.09 -10.11
N ALA A 112 -1.94 3.75 -10.67
CA ALA A 112 -1.72 3.78 -12.12
C ALA A 112 -1.48 2.37 -12.68
N ASN A 113 -0.61 1.60 -12.02
CA ASN A 113 -0.30 0.21 -12.40
C ASN A 113 -1.52 -0.71 -12.32
N ARG A 114 -2.35 -0.55 -11.30
CA ARG A 114 -3.63 -1.27 -11.18
C ARG A 114 -4.56 -1.00 -12.37
N HIS A 115 -4.68 0.25 -12.79
CA HIS A 115 -5.54 0.61 -13.92
C HIS A 115 -5.09 -0.06 -15.22
N VAL A 116 -3.78 -0.04 -15.51
CA VAL A 116 -3.20 -0.70 -16.70
C VAL A 116 -3.44 -2.21 -16.67
N ALA A 117 -3.28 -2.84 -15.51
CA ALA A 117 -3.50 -4.27 -15.35
C ALA A 117 -4.94 -4.70 -15.69
N VAL A 118 -5.93 -3.90 -15.29
CA VAL A 118 -7.36 -4.14 -15.60
C VAL A 118 -7.62 -4.01 -17.10
N THR A 119 -7.10 -2.97 -17.74
CA THR A 119 -7.29 -2.76 -19.19
C THR A 119 -6.67 -3.90 -20.00
N ASN A 120 -5.42 -4.27 -19.73
CA ASN A 120 -4.75 -5.38 -20.43
C ASN A 120 -5.45 -6.73 -20.21
N MET A 121 -5.97 -6.99 -19.00
CA MET A 121 -6.74 -8.21 -18.74
C MET A 121 -8.03 -8.24 -19.55
N ASN A 122 -8.76 -7.13 -19.65
CA ASN A 122 -9.98 -7.07 -20.43
C ASN A 122 -9.72 -7.26 -21.93
N GLU A 123 -8.65 -6.65 -22.46
CA GLU A 123 -8.24 -6.84 -23.87
C GLU A 123 -7.83 -8.28 -24.18
N HIS A 124 -7.12 -8.96 -23.28
CA HIS A 124 -6.71 -10.36 -23.48
C HIS A 124 -7.81 -11.40 -23.14
N SER A 125 -8.90 -10.98 -22.52
CA SER A 125 -10.03 -11.86 -22.14
C SER A 125 -11.21 -11.76 -23.12
N SER A 126 -11.01 -11.14 -24.29
CA SER A 126 -12.00 -11.01 -25.37
C SER A 126 -11.70 -11.96 -26.53
#